data_AF-A0A7S7ESV6-F1
#
_entry.id   AF-A0A7S7ESV6-F1
#
_cell.length_a   1.000
_cell.length_b   1.000
_cell.length_c   1.000
_cell.angle_alpha   90.00
_cell.angle_beta   90.00
_cell.angle_gamma   90.00
#
_symmetry.space_group_name_H-M   'P 1'
#
loop_
_entity.id
_entity.type
_entity.pdbx_description
1 polymer ?
#
loop_
_entity_poly.entity_id
_entity_poly.type
_entity_poly.pdbx_seq_one_letter_code
_entity_poly.pdbx_strand_id
1 'polypeptide(L)'
;MLLGAQASAEGNHGFLSGAALAAKGGKSMEDNNKVTVKIYGQEYTIAGNTPREHIMRVADYVNTKMHEISRALPAGSISSLAVLSAVNVADDYFTAVERLSGLKLQNEQLEKDSKHYVQLWDEAKKSFLQYKEDAQASIEQREELQRLFNEKTVDLDRMTTTYRQLEEKYTALLSKNEELSSRLKTQQEDKAVESSAMKELEAKCKDMENSFFDIQMENIRLKGELERYKKMVE
;
A
#
# COMPACT_ATOMS: atom_id res chain seq x y z
N MET A 1 0.46 32.46 -9.87
CA MET A 1 -0.32 33.32 -10.78
C MET A 1 -1.79 33.10 -10.48
N LEU A 2 -2.51 34.20 -10.21
CA LEU A 2 -3.97 34.40 -10.07
C LEU A 2 -4.71 33.60 -8.97
N LEU A 3 -5.02 34.23 -7.81
CA LEU A 3 -6.19 35.10 -7.50
C LEU A 3 -7.45 34.25 -7.31
N GLY A 4 -8.15 34.20 -6.17
CA GLY A 4 -8.32 35.18 -5.09
C GLY A 4 -9.81 35.48 -4.98
N ALA A 5 -10.49 34.92 -3.96
CA ALA A 5 -11.85 35.32 -3.58
C ALA A 5 -11.97 35.32 -2.04
N GLN A 6 -11.99 36.52 -1.49
CA GLN A 6 -12.40 36.88 -0.13
C GLN A 6 -13.92 37.14 -0.09
N ALA A 7 -14.56 36.83 1.04
CA ALA A 7 -15.49 37.70 1.82
C ALA A 7 -16.27 36.81 2.83
N SER A 8 -15.88 36.85 4.10
CA SER A 8 -16.58 37.52 5.24
C SER A 8 -17.72 36.68 5.83
N ALA A 9 -17.63 36.11 7.04
CA ALA A 9 -17.47 36.71 8.37
C ALA A 9 -18.76 37.33 8.93
N GLU A 10 -19.31 36.67 9.96
CA GLU A 10 -19.98 37.18 11.18
C GLU A 10 -20.49 35.92 11.91
N GLY A 11 -20.00 35.52 13.09
CA GLY A 11 -20.12 36.20 14.39
C GLY A 11 -21.11 35.40 15.24
N ASN A 12 -20.71 34.30 15.88
CA ASN A 12 -20.21 34.17 17.26
C ASN A 12 -21.30 34.15 18.36
N HIS A 13 -21.00 33.33 19.39
CA HIS A 13 -21.67 33.09 20.68
C HIS A 13 -22.93 32.21 20.62
N GLY A 14 -23.02 31.03 21.25
CA GLY A 14 -22.38 30.55 22.47
C GLY A 14 -23.36 30.73 23.63
N PHE A 15 -23.79 29.62 24.23
CA PHE A 15 -23.98 29.37 25.68
C PHE A 15 -25.14 28.43 26.01
N LEU A 16 -24.73 27.29 26.59
CA LEU A 16 -25.22 26.68 27.82
C LEU A 16 -26.73 26.66 28.11
N SER A 17 -27.22 25.42 28.12
CA SER A 17 -28.04 24.83 29.19
C SER A 17 -28.13 25.68 30.46
N GLY A 18 -29.33 26.21 30.72
CA GLY A 18 -29.68 26.96 31.93
C GLY A 18 -31.08 26.55 32.37
N ALA A 19 -31.12 25.72 33.42
CA ALA A 19 -32.33 25.39 34.16
C ALA A 19 -32.83 26.58 34.98
N ALA A 20 -34.16 26.64 35.12
CA ALA A 20 -34.93 27.24 36.21
C ALA A 20 -34.62 28.68 36.62
N LEU A 21 -35.58 29.59 36.40
CA LEU A 21 -35.93 30.60 37.39
C LEU A 21 -37.40 31.02 37.23
N ALA A 22 -38.16 30.82 38.30
CA ALA A 22 -39.54 31.26 38.47
C ALA A 22 -39.59 32.72 38.93
N ALA A 23 -40.48 33.53 38.35
CA ALA A 23 -41.01 34.74 39.00
C ALA A 23 -42.31 35.23 38.33
N LYS A 24 -43.42 34.93 39.02
CA LYS A 24 -44.65 35.71 39.23
C LYS A 24 -45.06 36.80 38.22
N GLY A 25 -46.29 36.63 37.72
CA GLY A 25 -47.35 37.63 37.90
C GLY A 25 -47.84 38.31 36.62
N GLY A 26 -49.07 38.01 36.20
CA GLY A 26 -49.77 38.85 35.22
C GLY A 26 -50.91 38.18 34.46
N LYS A 27 -52.09 38.14 35.11
CA LYS A 27 -53.43 38.22 34.49
C LYS A 27 -53.91 37.05 33.61
N SER A 28 -54.86 36.32 34.19
CA SER A 28 -55.90 35.55 33.51
C SER A 28 -56.57 36.32 32.38
N MET A 29 -56.60 35.74 31.19
CA MET A 29 -57.79 35.71 30.36
C MET A 29 -57.60 34.58 29.37
N GLU A 30 -58.49 33.59 29.41
CA GLU A 30 -58.89 32.91 28.18
C GLU A 30 -59.32 34.01 27.22
N ASP A 31 -58.38 34.53 26.43
CA ASP A 31 -58.68 35.43 25.33
C ASP A 31 -59.37 34.57 24.28
N ASN A 32 -60.65 34.35 24.57
CA ASN A 32 -61.65 33.77 23.73
C ASN A 32 -61.70 34.71 22.53
N ASN A 33 -60.87 34.42 21.52
CA ASN A 33 -60.58 35.33 20.43
C ASN A 33 -61.84 35.43 19.58
N LYS A 34 -62.67 36.42 19.91
CA LYS A 34 -63.96 36.67 19.29
C LYS A 34 -63.73 37.54 18.07
N VAL A 35 -64.01 36.98 16.90
CA VAL A 35 -63.85 37.67 15.62
C VAL A 35 -65.21 37.70 14.95
N THR A 36 -65.70 38.91 14.68
CA THR A 36 -66.90 39.13 13.87
C THR A 36 -66.53 39.06 12.39
N VAL A 37 -67.18 38.16 11.66
CA VAL A 37 -66.97 37.94 10.21
C VAL A 37 -68.31 37.95 9.50
N LYS A 38 -68.31 38.33 8.21
CA LYS A 38 -69.52 38.37 7.38
C LYS A 38 -69.45 37.27 6.32
N ILE A 39 -70.34 36.29 6.41
CA ILE A 39 -70.40 35.14 5.50
C ILE A 39 -71.74 35.19 4.77
N TYR A 40 -71.71 35.26 3.44
CA TYR A 40 -72.87 35.30 2.56
C TYR A 40 -73.93 36.34 2.98
N GLY A 41 -73.47 37.53 3.37
CA GLY A 41 -74.33 38.64 3.77
C GLY A 41 -74.75 38.65 5.25
N GLN A 42 -74.51 37.57 6.01
CA GLN A 42 -74.85 37.46 7.43
C GLN A 42 -73.61 37.64 8.31
N GLU A 43 -73.76 38.35 9.43
CA GLU A 43 -72.69 38.55 10.41
C GLU A 43 -72.70 37.43 11.46
N TYR A 44 -71.53 36.83 11.68
CA TYR A 44 -71.30 35.79 12.67
C TYR A 44 -70.15 36.19 13.60
N THR A 45 -70.31 35.97 14.90
CA THR A 45 -69.23 36.12 15.88
C THR A 45 -68.65 34.75 16.18
N ILE A 46 -67.44 34.47 15.70
CA ILE A 46 -66.75 33.20 15.94
C ILE A 46 -65.80 33.38 17.11
N ALA A 47 -65.95 32.55 18.14
CA ALA A 47 -65.04 32.47 19.27
C ALA A 47 -64.19 31.21 19.15
N GLY A 48 -62.87 31.33 19.24
CA GLY A 48 -61.97 30.18 19.17
C GLY A 48 -60.56 30.46 19.68
N ASN A 49 -59.80 29.39 19.88
CA ASN A 49 -58.40 29.45 20.33
C ASN A 49 -57.41 29.62 19.16
N THR A 50 -57.90 29.74 17.93
CA THR A 50 -57.09 29.98 16.74
C THR A 50 -56.81 31.48 16.55
N PRO A 51 -55.68 31.84 15.93
CA PRO A 51 -55.36 33.24 15.68
C PRO A 51 -56.40 33.87 14.76
N ARG A 52 -56.70 35.16 15.01
CA ARG A 52 -57.73 35.93 14.28
C ARG A 52 -57.59 35.82 12.76
N GLU A 53 -56.36 35.88 12.24
CA GLU A 53 -56.11 35.76 10.80
C GLU A 53 -56.57 34.41 10.23
N HIS A 54 -56.38 33.32 10.97
CA HIS A 54 -56.81 31.99 10.52
C HIS A 54 -58.34 31.90 10.50
N ILE A 55 -59.02 32.45 11.51
CA ILE A 55 -60.49 32.52 11.55
C ILE A 55 -61.03 33.34 10.37
N MET A 56 -60.41 34.49 10.07
CA MET A 56 -60.78 35.32 8.91
C MET A 56 -60.57 34.57 7.59
N ARG A 57 -59.42 33.89 7.40
CA ARG A 57 -59.17 33.09 6.19
C ARG A 57 -60.18 31.96 6.00
N VAL A 58 -60.57 31.26 7.08
CA VAL A 58 -61.60 30.21 7.01
C VAL A 58 -62.96 30.80 6.63
N ALA A 59 -63.34 31.93 7.24
CA ALA A 59 -64.60 32.61 6.92
C ALA A 59 -64.64 33.08 5.46
N ASP A 60 -63.55 33.65 4.95
CA ASP A 60 -63.42 34.08 3.56
C ASP A 60 -63.47 32.90 2.58
N TYR A 61 -62.86 31.76 2.94
CA TYR A 61 -62.91 30.53 2.15
C TYR A 61 -64.35 29.99 2.03
N VAL A 62 -65.05 29.86 3.16
CA VAL A 62 -66.45 29.41 3.18
C VAL A 62 -67.34 30.40 2.42
N ASN A 63 -67.13 31.71 2.60
CA ASN A 63 -67.87 32.73 1.88
C ASN A 63 -67.68 32.60 0.36
N THR A 64 -66.45 32.36 -0.11
CA THR A 64 -66.14 32.17 -1.53
C THR A 64 -66.82 30.92 -2.09
N LYS A 65 -66.76 29.78 -1.37
CA LYS A 65 -67.43 28.53 -1.75
C LYS A 65 -68.96 28.68 -1.82
N MET A 66 -69.57 29.38 -0.87
CA MET A 66 -71.01 29.67 -0.91
C MET A 66 -71.41 30.52 -2.12
N HIS A 67 -70.59 31.52 -2.49
CA HIS A 67 -70.82 32.31 -3.71
C HIS A 67 -70.60 31.51 -5.00
N GLU A 68 -69.62 30.60 -5.03
CA GLU A 68 -69.40 29.66 -6.15
C GLU A 68 -70.60 28.75 -6.38
N ILE A 69 -71.11 28.14 -5.31
CA ILE A 69 -72.27 27.25 -5.39
C ILE A 69 -73.53 28.03 -5.74
N SER A 70 -73.69 29.26 -5.23
CA SER A 70 -74.82 30.13 -5.60
C SER A 70 -74.85 30.43 -7.11
N ARG A 71 -73.69 30.57 -7.77
CA ARG A 71 -73.62 30.72 -9.24
C ARG A 71 -74.05 29.46 -9.97
N ALA A 72 -73.74 28.28 -9.43
CA ALA A 72 -74.11 26.99 -10.02
C ALA A 72 -75.58 26.60 -9.75
N LEU A 73 -76.15 27.04 -8.61
CA LEU A 73 -77.54 26.79 -8.23
C LEU A 73 -78.23 28.11 -7.78
N PRO A 74 -78.70 28.94 -8.72
CA PRO A 74 -79.25 30.26 -8.41
C PRO A 74 -80.56 30.26 -7.62
N ALA A 75 -81.33 29.17 -7.68
CA ALA A 75 -82.63 29.01 -7.02
C ALA A 75 -82.57 28.27 -5.68
N GLY A 76 -81.37 27.99 -5.15
CA GLY A 76 -81.19 27.29 -3.89
C GLY A 76 -81.48 28.15 -2.67
N SER A 77 -82.04 27.57 -1.60
CA SER A 77 -82.18 28.25 -0.31
C SER A 77 -80.81 28.45 0.35
N ILE A 78 -80.68 29.49 1.19
CA ILE A 78 -79.41 29.78 1.91
C ILE A 78 -78.93 28.56 2.70
N SER A 79 -79.86 27.84 3.35
CA SER A 79 -79.53 26.61 4.08
C SER A 79 -79.00 25.51 3.17
N SER A 80 -79.56 25.34 1.96
CA SER A 80 -79.09 24.35 0.98
C SER A 80 -77.70 24.71 0.44
N LEU A 81 -77.45 26.00 0.16
CA LEU A 81 -76.13 26.51 -0.25
C LEU A 81 -75.08 26.28 0.85
N ALA A 82 -75.43 26.55 2.11
CA ALA A 82 -74.53 26.35 3.25
C ALA A 82 -74.18 24.87 3.46
N VAL A 83 -75.17 23.97 3.39
CA VAL A 83 -74.93 22.52 3.52
C VAL A 83 -74.07 22.00 2.37
N LEU A 84 -74.34 22.40 1.12
CA LEU A 84 -73.54 21.97 -0.03
C LEU A 84 -72.10 22.51 0.04
N SER A 85 -71.92 23.73 0.55
CA SER A 85 -70.60 24.31 0.81
C SER A 85 -69.85 23.53 1.89
N ALA A 86 -70.53 23.17 2.98
CA ALA A 86 -69.93 22.37 4.06
C ALA A 86 -69.52 20.98 3.57
N VAL A 87 -70.34 20.33 2.73
CA VAL A 87 -69.99 19.03 2.12
C VAL A 87 -68.77 19.15 1.21
N ASN A 88 -68.69 20.18 0.37
CA ASN A 88 -67.54 20.41 -0.52
C ASN A 88 -66.25 20.67 0.29
N VAL A 89 -66.33 21.48 1.34
CA VAL A 89 -65.19 21.75 2.23
C VAL A 89 -64.76 20.49 3.00
N ALA A 90 -65.70 19.65 3.41
CA ALA A 90 -65.39 18.36 4.04
C ALA A 90 -64.70 17.39 3.07
N ASP A 91 -65.14 17.34 1.82
CA ASP A 91 -64.53 16.54 0.76
C ASP A 91 -63.08 16.99 0.47
N ASP A 92 -62.86 18.31 0.33
CA ASP A 92 -61.53 18.91 0.22
C ASP A 92 -60.63 18.53 1.41
N TYR A 93 -61.19 18.55 2.62
CA TYR A 93 -60.48 18.17 3.85
C TYR A 93 -60.08 16.69 3.87
N PHE A 94 -61.01 15.78 3.56
CA PHE A 94 -60.69 14.34 3.53
C PHE A 94 -59.67 14.02 2.45
N THR A 95 -59.80 14.61 1.26
CA THR A 95 -58.80 14.47 0.18
C THR A 95 -57.43 14.97 0.60
N ALA A 96 -57.36 16.12 1.30
CA ALA A 96 -56.11 16.64 1.82
C ALA A 96 -55.50 15.73 2.89
N VAL A 97 -56.32 15.17 3.78
CA VAL A 97 -55.87 14.22 4.83
C VAL A 97 -55.32 12.94 4.22
N GLU A 98 -55.98 12.36 3.21
CA GLU A 98 -55.50 11.17 2.49
C GLU A 98 -54.19 11.45 1.74
N ARG A 99 -54.07 12.60 1.10
CA ARG A 99 -52.82 13.01 0.46
C ARG A 99 -51.70 13.17 1.50
N LEU A 100 -52.00 13.75 2.66
CA LEU A 100 -51.03 13.98 3.72
C LEU A 100 -50.59 12.66 4.37
N SER A 101 -51.50 11.69 4.53
CA SER A 101 -51.15 10.35 4.99
C SER A 101 -50.29 9.60 3.97
N GLY A 102 -50.60 9.68 2.67
CA GLY A 102 -49.78 9.12 1.60
C GLY A 102 -48.38 9.72 1.54
N LEU A 103 -48.26 11.05 1.66
CA LEU A 103 -46.98 11.75 1.72
C LEU A 103 -46.16 11.35 2.94
N LYS A 104 -46.79 11.19 4.11
CA LYS A 104 -46.11 10.71 5.33
C LYS A 104 -45.53 9.32 5.12
N LEU A 105 -46.31 8.40 4.55
CA LEU A 105 -45.85 7.04 4.26
C LEU A 105 -44.67 7.04 3.27
N GLN A 106 -44.75 7.85 2.22
CA GLN A 106 -43.65 8.00 1.26
C GLN A 106 -42.40 8.56 1.94
N ASN A 107 -42.55 9.54 2.83
CA ASN A 107 -41.42 10.13 3.54
C ASN A 107 -40.76 9.11 4.49
N GLU A 108 -41.56 8.30 5.19
CA GLU A 108 -41.05 7.19 6.01
C GLU A 108 -40.30 6.16 5.16
N GLN A 109 -40.79 5.86 3.95
CA GLN A 109 -40.09 4.96 3.03
C GLN A 109 -38.76 5.56 2.57
N LEU A 110 -38.74 6.84 2.18
CA LEU A 110 -37.52 7.54 1.79
C LEU A 110 -36.50 7.62 2.93
N GLU A 111 -36.94 7.79 4.18
CA GLU A 111 -36.05 7.73 5.34
C GLU A 111 -35.43 6.34 5.53
N LYS A 112 -36.20 5.26 5.31
CA LYS A 112 -35.70 3.89 5.37
C LYS A 112 -34.68 3.64 4.27
N ASP A 113 -35.00 4.04 3.04
CA ASP A 113 -34.12 3.87 1.88
C ASP A 113 -32.82 4.66 2.06
N SER A 114 -32.91 5.91 2.54
CA SER A 114 -31.74 6.75 2.87
C SER A 114 -30.83 6.07 3.89
N LYS A 115 -31.40 5.55 4.99
CA LYS A 115 -30.63 4.78 6.00
C LYS A 115 -29.96 3.55 5.39
N HIS A 116 -30.66 2.85 4.51
CA HIS A 116 -30.12 1.68 3.82
C HIS A 116 -28.95 2.05 2.89
N TYR A 117 -29.07 3.13 2.12
CA TYR A 117 -27.99 3.63 1.26
C TYR A 117 -26.76 4.05 2.06
N VAL A 118 -26.94 4.67 3.23
CA VAL A 118 -25.82 4.99 4.13
C VAL A 118 -25.10 3.73 4.60
N GLN A 119 -25.83 2.69 5.00
CA GLN A 119 -25.23 1.42 5.41
C GLN A 119 -24.45 0.75 4.27
N LEU A 120 -25.04 0.66 3.08
CA LEU A 120 -24.36 0.14 1.90
C LEU A 120 -23.11 0.94 1.55
N TRP A 121 -23.17 2.26 1.68
CA TRP A 121 -22.02 3.12 1.43
C TRP A 121 -20.90 2.91 2.44
N ASP A 122 -21.22 2.79 3.73
CA ASP A 122 -20.24 2.51 4.77
C ASP A 122 -19.58 1.14 4.58
N GLU A 123 -20.34 0.11 4.21
CA GLU A 123 -19.82 -1.23 3.92
C GLU A 123 -18.93 -1.24 2.67
N ALA A 124 -19.36 -0.59 1.58
CA ALA A 124 -18.56 -0.43 0.37
C ALA A 124 -17.27 0.34 0.64
N LYS A 125 -17.34 1.42 1.43
CA LYS A 125 -16.18 2.21 1.83
C LYS A 125 -15.20 1.40 2.67
N LYS A 126 -15.69 0.61 3.63
CA LYS A 126 -14.86 -0.26 4.46
C LYS A 126 -14.17 -1.33 3.61
N SER A 127 -14.92 -1.95 2.70
CA SER A 127 -14.39 -2.95 1.77
C SER A 127 -13.31 -2.36 0.86
N PHE A 128 -13.56 -1.17 0.30
CA PHE A 128 -12.57 -0.46 -0.52
C PHE A 128 -11.29 -0.13 0.26
N LEU A 129 -11.43 0.31 1.51
CA LEU A 129 -10.28 0.60 2.37
C LEU A 129 -9.46 -0.66 2.64
N GLN A 130 -10.11 -1.77 2.94
CA GLN A 130 -9.47 -3.05 3.16
C GLN A 130 -8.73 -3.53 1.89
N TYR A 131 -9.37 -3.48 0.71
CA TYR A 131 -8.69 -3.81 -0.55
C TYR A 131 -7.46 -2.94 -0.81
N LYS A 132 -7.52 -1.66 -0.46
CA LYS A 132 -6.39 -0.75 -0.60
C LYS A 132 -5.23 -1.12 0.34
N GLU A 133 -5.55 -1.42 1.60
CA GLU A 133 -4.55 -1.86 2.59
C GLU A 133 -3.90 -3.19 2.18
N ASP A 134 -4.70 -4.17 1.77
CA ASP A 134 -4.21 -5.47 1.31
C ASP A 134 -3.32 -5.34 0.07
N ALA A 135 -3.72 -4.50 -0.89
CA ALA A 135 -2.92 -4.21 -2.08
C ALA A 135 -1.58 -3.55 -1.71
N GLN A 136 -1.58 -2.60 -0.78
CA GLN A 136 -0.38 -1.93 -0.32
C GLN A 136 0.56 -2.91 0.42
N ALA A 137 0.03 -3.74 1.31
CA ALA A 137 0.81 -4.78 1.99
C ALA A 137 1.44 -5.78 1.00
N SER A 138 0.71 -6.16 -0.05
CA SER A 138 1.24 -7.02 -1.12
C SER A 138 2.36 -6.36 -1.92
N ILE A 139 2.25 -5.05 -2.19
CA ILE A 139 3.31 -4.27 -2.84
C ILE A 139 4.56 -4.23 -1.96
N GLU A 140 4.42 -3.93 -0.67
CA GLU A 140 5.53 -3.89 0.28
C GLU A 140 6.24 -5.26 0.39
N GLN A 141 5.47 -6.35 0.46
CA GLN A 141 6.03 -7.71 0.44
C GLN A 141 6.79 -8.01 -0.85
N ARG A 142 6.25 -7.60 -2.00
CA ARG A 142 6.90 -7.80 -3.29
C ARG A 142 8.22 -7.02 -3.38
N GLU A 143 8.24 -5.78 -2.90
CA GLU A 143 9.44 -4.93 -2.88
C GLU A 143 10.52 -5.51 -1.96
N GLU A 144 10.15 -6.01 -0.78
CA GLU A 144 11.08 -6.66 0.12
C GLU A 144 11.67 -7.95 -0.48
N LEU A 145 10.82 -8.79 -1.09
CA LEU A 145 11.28 -9.98 -1.82
C LEU A 145 12.21 -9.61 -2.97
N GLN A 146 11.90 -8.55 -3.71
CA GLN A 146 12.74 -8.06 -4.79
C GLN A 146 14.09 -7.55 -4.27
N ARG A 147 14.12 -6.89 -3.12
CA ARG A 147 15.35 -6.44 -2.47
C ARG A 147 16.21 -7.62 -2.04
N LEU A 148 15.62 -8.62 -1.37
CA LEU A 148 16.32 -9.84 -0.97
C LEU A 148 16.86 -10.61 -2.18
N PHE A 149 16.08 -10.68 -3.26
CA PHE A 149 16.53 -11.30 -4.51
C PHE A 149 17.73 -10.58 -5.11
N ASN A 150 17.71 -9.24 -5.15
CA ASN A 150 18.83 -8.44 -5.63
C ASN A 150 20.08 -8.64 -4.75
N GLU A 151 19.93 -8.68 -3.43
CA GLU A 151 21.04 -8.96 -2.50
C GLU A 151 21.64 -10.34 -2.77
N LYS A 152 20.80 -11.38 -2.93
CA LYS A 152 21.26 -12.74 -3.24
C LYS A 152 21.91 -12.85 -4.62
N THR A 153 21.46 -12.06 -5.58
CA THR A 153 22.10 -11.99 -6.91
C THR A 153 23.52 -11.43 -6.79
N VAL A 154 23.70 -10.34 -6.04
CA VAL A 154 25.03 -9.76 -5.79
C VAL A 154 25.94 -10.71 -5.02
N ASP A 155 25.42 -11.40 -4.01
CA ASP A 155 26.19 -12.42 -3.27
C ASP A 155 26.60 -13.58 -4.16
N LEU A 156 25.69 -14.04 -5.03
CA LEU A 156 25.99 -15.11 -5.99
C LEU A 156 27.10 -14.68 -6.96
N ASP A 157 27.06 -13.45 -7.48
CA ASP A 157 28.12 -12.93 -8.37
C ASP A 157 29.48 -12.86 -7.67
N ARG A 158 29.49 -12.44 -6.40
CA ARG A 158 30.71 -12.44 -5.57
C ARG A 158 31.26 -13.84 -5.39
N MET A 159 30.42 -14.81 -5.04
CA MET A 159 30.83 -16.20 -4.87
C MET A 159 31.33 -16.78 -6.20
N THR A 160 30.63 -16.56 -7.31
CA THR A 160 31.07 -16.98 -8.64
C THR A 160 32.46 -16.42 -8.97
N THR A 161 32.72 -15.16 -8.63
CA THR A 161 34.04 -14.54 -8.87
C THR A 161 35.15 -15.19 -8.03
N THR A 162 34.89 -15.50 -6.76
CA THR A 162 35.88 -16.15 -5.90
C THR A 162 36.14 -17.61 -6.32
N TYR A 163 35.10 -18.34 -6.74
CA TYR A 163 35.24 -19.67 -7.31
C TYR A 163 36.13 -19.64 -8.56
N ARG A 164 35.90 -18.69 -9.47
CA ARG A 164 36.73 -18.53 -10.68
C ARG A 164 38.20 -18.29 -10.34
N GLN A 165 38.48 -17.41 -9.38
CA GLN A 165 39.85 -17.16 -8.93
C GLN A 165 40.50 -18.40 -8.31
N LEU A 166 39.72 -19.23 -7.61
CA LEU A 166 40.21 -20.47 -7.02
C LEU A 166 40.53 -21.51 -8.09
N GLU A 167 39.69 -21.64 -9.11
CA GLU A 167 39.92 -22.51 -10.27
C GLU A 167 41.19 -22.09 -11.05
N GLU A 168 41.37 -20.78 -11.27
CA GLU A 168 42.60 -20.24 -11.89
C GLU A 168 43.86 -20.58 -11.05
N LYS A 169 43.79 -20.47 -9.72
CA LYS A 169 44.90 -20.89 -8.84
C LYS A 169 45.14 -22.38 -8.88
N TYR A 170 44.08 -23.19 -8.89
CA TYR A 170 44.18 -24.65 -8.92
C TYR A 170 44.84 -25.12 -10.22
N THR A 171 44.42 -24.58 -11.36
CA THR A 171 45.02 -24.89 -12.67
C THR A 171 46.49 -24.45 -12.76
N ALA A 172 46.83 -23.27 -12.23
CA ALA A 172 48.22 -22.82 -12.17
C ALA A 172 49.10 -23.72 -11.28
N LEU A 173 48.59 -24.15 -10.13
CA LEU A 173 49.28 -25.11 -9.26
C LEU A 173 49.48 -26.45 -9.95
N LEU A 174 48.50 -26.92 -10.71
CA LEU A 174 48.58 -28.17 -11.47
C LEU A 174 49.71 -28.11 -12.51
N SER A 175 49.73 -27.05 -13.33
CA SER A 175 50.79 -26.80 -14.31
C SER A 175 52.18 -26.69 -13.67
N LYS A 176 52.27 -26.01 -12.53
CA LYS A 176 53.53 -25.90 -11.78
C LYS A 176 53.98 -27.25 -11.23
N ASN A 177 53.06 -28.10 -10.80
CA ASN A 177 53.37 -29.44 -10.30
C ASN A 177 53.87 -30.35 -11.44
N GLU A 178 53.27 -30.23 -12.64
CA GLU A 178 53.75 -30.91 -13.86
C GLU A 178 55.15 -30.43 -14.27
N GLU A 179 55.39 -29.12 -14.24
CA GLU A 179 56.71 -28.53 -14.55
C GLU A 179 57.78 -28.97 -13.53
N LEU A 180 57.44 -28.96 -12.23
CA LEU A 180 58.35 -29.47 -11.20
C LEU A 180 58.64 -30.95 -11.41
N SER A 181 57.64 -31.75 -11.78
CA SER A 181 57.81 -33.18 -12.08
C SER A 181 58.75 -33.42 -13.27
N SER A 182 58.64 -32.62 -14.34
CA SER A 182 59.53 -32.72 -15.51
C SER A 182 60.97 -32.26 -15.21
N ARG A 183 61.14 -31.18 -14.44
CA ARG A 183 62.44 -30.72 -13.95
C ARG A 183 63.11 -31.75 -13.04
N LEU A 184 62.34 -32.41 -12.17
CA LEU A 184 62.87 -33.43 -11.27
C LEU A 184 63.34 -34.65 -12.05
N LYS A 185 62.62 -35.04 -13.11
CA LYS A 185 63.02 -36.12 -14.03
C LYS A 185 64.31 -35.79 -14.79
N THR A 186 64.40 -34.60 -15.39
CA THR A 186 65.62 -34.17 -16.11
C THR A 186 66.83 -34.08 -15.17
N GLN A 187 66.68 -33.53 -13.97
CA GLN A 187 67.76 -33.49 -12.99
C GLN A 187 68.20 -34.89 -12.52
N GLN A 188 67.27 -35.86 -12.45
CA GLN A 188 67.61 -37.25 -12.18
C GLN A 188 68.39 -37.89 -13.34
N GLU A 189 68.00 -37.61 -14.58
CA GLU A 189 68.71 -38.06 -15.79
C GLU A 189 70.13 -37.46 -15.86
N ASP A 190 70.28 -36.15 -15.64
CA ASP A 190 71.57 -35.46 -15.61
C ASP A 190 72.49 -36.04 -14.52
N LYS A 191 71.96 -36.27 -13.30
CA LYS A 191 72.72 -36.92 -12.22
C LYS A 191 73.15 -38.34 -12.57
N ALA A 192 72.33 -39.08 -13.31
CA ALA A 192 72.67 -40.43 -13.76
C ALA A 192 73.80 -40.40 -14.79
N VAL A 193 73.78 -39.45 -15.73
CA VAL A 193 74.85 -39.22 -16.71
C VAL A 193 76.14 -38.74 -16.03
N GLU A 194 76.05 -37.81 -15.09
CA GLU A 194 77.20 -37.33 -14.33
C GLU A 194 77.81 -38.46 -13.47
N SER A 195 76.97 -39.28 -12.84
CA SER A 195 77.43 -40.47 -12.10
C SER A 195 78.10 -41.51 -12.99
N SER A 196 77.61 -41.76 -14.21
CA SER A 196 78.24 -42.69 -15.14
C SER A 196 79.56 -42.15 -15.69
N ALA A 197 79.61 -40.86 -16.04
CA ALA A 197 80.84 -40.18 -16.45
C ALA A 197 81.89 -40.17 -15.33
N MET A 198 81.48 -39.95 -14.08
CA MET A 198 82.36 -40.02 -12.91
C MET A 198 82.94 -41.42 -12.72
N LYS A 199 82.14 -42.47 -12.88
CA LYS A 199 82.61 -43.87 -12.86
C LYS A 199 83.57 -44.18 -14.00
N GLU A 200 83.32 -43.66 -15.20
CA GLU A 200 84.22 -43.85 -16.35
C GLU A 200 85.56 -43.14 -16.13
N LEU A 201 85.53 -41.91 -15.61
CA LEU A 201 86.75 -41.17 -15.28
C LEU A 201 87.53 -41.86 -14.16
N GLU A 202 86.84 -42.36 -13.13
CA GLU A 202 87.45 -43.15 -12.06
C GLU A 202 88.14 -44.41 -12.61
N ALA A 203 87.50 -45.12 -13.56
CA ALA A 203 88.12 -46.25 -14.23
C ALA A 203 89.38 -45.86 -15.02
N LYS A 204 89.34 -44.76 -15.77
CA LYS A 204 90.51 -44.25 -16.51
C LYS A 204 91.64 -43.83 -15.56
N CYS A 205 91.32 -43.16 -14.45
CA CYS A 205 92.31 -42.81 -13.43
C CYS A 205 92.98 -44.07 -12.87
N LYS A 206 92.20 -45.11 -12.58
CA LYS A 206 92.72 -46.40 -12.10
C LYS A 206 93.61 -47.10 -13.14
N ASP A 207 93.24 -47.06 -14.42
CA ASP A 207 94.07 -47.61 -15.50
C ASP A 207 95.38 -46.83 -15.67
N MET A 208 95.34 -45.50 -15.57
CA MET A 208 96.53 -44.65 -15.57
C MET A 208 97.42 -44.92 -14.36
N GLU A 209 96.84 -45.10 -13.17
CA GLU A 209 97.57 -45.50 -11.96
C GLU A 209 98.28 -46.82 -12.19
N ASN A 210 97.59 -47.84 -12.71
CA ASN A 210 98.20 -49.13 -13.05
C ASN A 210 99.36 -48.99 -14.06
N SER A 211 99.15 -48.23 -15.14
CA SER A 211 100.20 -47.98 -16.14
C SER A 211 101.41 -47.24 -15.54
N PHE A 212 101.17 -46.30 -14.63
CA PHE A 212 102.23 -45.61 -13.90
C PHE A 212 103.02 -46.57 -13.01
N PHE A 213 102.34 -47.48 -12.29
CA PHE A 213 103.01 -48.52 -11.51
C PHE A 213 103.88 -49.44 -12.38
N ASP A 214 103.39 -49.86 -13.55
CA ASP A 214 104.17 -50.69 -14.47
C ASP A 214 105.41 -49.95 -14.99
N ILE A 215 105.27 -48.69 -15.38
CA ILE A 215 106.39 -47.85 -15.83
C ILE A 215 107.39 -47.66 -14.68
N GLN A 216 106.93 -47.45 -13.45
CA GLN A 216 107.81 -47.35 -12.29
C GLN A 216 108.61 -48.64 -12.08
N MET A 217 107.96 -49.80 -12.17
CA MET A 217 108.61 -51.10 -12.07
C MET A 217 109.63 -51.33 -13.19
N GLU A 218 109.31 -50.95 -14.42
CA GLU A 218 110.23 -51.04 -15.55
C GLU A 218 111.40 -50.07 -15.41
N ASN A 219 111.16 -48.85 -14.91
CA ASN A 219 112.22 -47.89 -14.61
C ASN A 219 113.18 -48.44 -13.53
N ILE A 220 112.66 -49.15 -12.52
CA ILE A 220 113.46 -49.86 -11.52
C ILE A 220 114.27 -51.00 -12.17
N ARG A 221 113.64 -51.82 -13.03
CA ARG A 221 114.31 -52.92 -13.74
C ARG A 221 115.46 -52.40 -14.60
N LEU A 222 115.18 -51.40 -15.43
CA LEU A 222 116.16 -50.74 -16.29
C LEU A 222 117.27 -50.06 -15.50
N LYS A 223 116.96 -49.38 -14.38
CA LYS A 223 118.00 -48.85 -13.46
C LYS A 223 118.92 -49.96 -12.94
N GLY A 224 118.37 -51.10 -12.52
CA GLY A 224 119.14 -52.25 -12.08
C GLY A 224 119.95 -52.93 -13.20
N GLU A 225 119.47 -52.93 -14.44
CA GLU A 225 120.25 -53.36 -15.61
C GLU A 225 121.38 -52.37 -15.95
N LEU A 226 121.12 -51.08 -15.85
CA LEU A 226 122.10 -50.03 -16.11
C LEU A 226 123.21 -50.02 -15.04
N GLU A 227 122.88 -50.32 -13.78
CA GLU A 227 123.87 -50.58 -12.72
C GLU A 227 124.70 -51.84 -12.98
N ARG A 228 124.10 -52.90 -13.54
CA ARG A 228 124.82 -54.12 -13.94
C ARG A 228 125.75 -53.88 -15.12
N TYR A 229 125.31 -53.13 -16.13
CA TYR A 229 126.15 -52.75 -17.26
C TYR A 229 127.29 -51.81 -16.84
N LYS A 230 127.04 -50.85 -15.93
CA LYS A 230 128.10 -50.01 -15.36
C LYS A 230 129.18 -50.83 -14.65
N LYS A 231 128.80 -51.91 -13.94
CA LYS A 231 129.74 -52.87 -13.33
C LYS A 231 130.50 -53.76 -14.32
N MET A 232 130.08 -53.85 -15.58
CA MET A 232 130.77 -54.63 -16.62
C MET A 232 131.73 -53.78 -17.47
N VAL A 233 131.68 -52.45 -17.35
CA VAL A 233 132.49 -51.50 -18.12
C VAL A 233 133.63 -50.89 -17.26
N GLU A 234 133.65 -51.16 -15.96
CA GLU A 234 134.79 -50.99 -15.04
C GLU A 234 135.55 -52.30 -14.84
#